data_AF-A0A9P9EGJ4-F1
#
_entry.id   AF-A0A9P9EGJ4-F1
#
_cell.length_a   1.000
_cell.length_b   1.000
_cell.length_c   1.000
_cell.angle_alpha   90.00
_cell.angle_beta   90.00
_cell.angle_gamma   90.00
#
_symmetry.space_group_name_H-M   'P 1'
#
loop_
_entity.id
_entity.type
_entity.pdbx_description
1 polymer ?
#
loop_
_entity_poly.entity_id
_entity_poly.type
_entity_poly.pdbx_seq_one_letter_code
_entity_poly.pdbx_strand_id
1 'polypeptide(L)'
;MATVEPMLATDLLVNDGRRKRVWKACERCRVKKTKCDGEFPCKRCKDDGLVCTAGVRKKREYKQLPRGYAEVLENTQFALIATAHKLYSTVRNNQPWELDEPELNDRGVPVI
;
A
#
# COMPACT_ATOMS: atom_id res chain seq x y z
N MET A 1 62.91 -28.68 36.94
CA MET A 1 61.71 -29.52 37.16
C MET A 1 60.57 -28.80 36.45
N ALA A 2 60.37 -29.09 35.18
CA ALA A 2 59.43 -30.11 34.69
C ALA A 2 57.98 -29.70 34.94
N THR A 3 57.36 -29.24 33.84
CA THR A 3 55.96 -29.43 33.41
C THR A 3 54.84 -29.15 34.40
N VAL A 4 53.92 -28.25 34.03
CA VAL A 4 52.55 -28.67 33.64
C VAL A 4 51.79 -27.49 33.01
N GLU A 5 51.53 -27.58 31.71
CA GLU A 5 50.23 -27.20 31.15
C GLU A 5 49.32 -28.45 31.25
N PRO A 6 48.00 -28.32 31.46
CA PRO A 6 47.14 -28.16 30.28
C PRO A 6 45.87 -27.30 30.48
N MET A 7 45.57 -26.52 29.44
CA MET A 7 44.32 -26.53 28.65
C MET A 7 42.92 -26.45 29.30
N LEU A 8 42.09 -25.63 28.65
CA LEU A 8 40.62 -25.55 28.62
C LEU A 8 39.88 -24.87 29.78
N ALA A 9 39.35 -23.68 29.50
CA ALA A 9 37.91 -23.55 29.31
C ALA A 9 37.62 -22.23 28.57
N THR A 10 37.40 -22.37 27.26
CA THR A 10 36.76 -21.37 26.41
C THR A 10 35.44 -20.91 27.03
N ASP A 11 35.29 -19.60 27.09
CA ASP A 11 34.05 -18.83 27.16
C ASP A 11 32.76 -19.66 27.11
N LEU A 12 32.22 -19.99 28.28
CA LEU A 12 30.79 -20.27 28.40
C LEU A 12 30.05 -18.94 28.24
N LEU A 13 29.95 -18.47 26.99
CA LEU A 13 28.89 -17.55 26.61
C LEU A 13 27.58 -18.32 26.82
N VAL A 14 27.02 -18.13 28.01
CA VAL A 14 25.67 -18.49 28.39
C VAL A 14 24.77 -18.09 27.22
N ASN A 15 24.32 -19.10 26.48
CA ASN A 15 23.36 -18.98 25.41
C ASN A 15 22.02 -18.64 26.06
N ASP A 16 21.83 -17.36 26.36
CA ASP A 16 20.60 -16.80 26.85
C ASP A 16 19.52 -17.13 25.80
N GLY A 17 18.70 -18.14 26.08
CA GLY A 17 17.65 -18.67 25.19
C GLY A 17 16.56 -17.64 24.85
N ARG A 18 16.72 -16.39 25.28
CA ARG A 18 15.92 -15.24 24.91
C ARG A 18 16.32 -14.78 23.51
N ARG A 19 15.80 -15.49 22.50
CA ARG A 19 15.94 -15.15 21.08
C ARG A 19 15.69 -13.64 20.90
N LYS A 20 16.73 -12.91 20.49
CA LYS A 20 16.69 -11.46 20.28
C LYS A 20 15.51 -11.13 19.36
N ARG A 21 14.73 -10.11 19.73
CA ARG A 21 13.64 -9.63 18.89
C ARG A 21 14.23 -9.12 17.58
N VAL A 22 13.86 -9.75 16.47
CA VAL A 22 14.31 -9.34 15.15
C VAL A 22 13.57 -8.07 14.74
N TRP A 23 14.33 -7.02 14.41
CA TRP A 23 13.78 -5.73 13.96
C TRP A 23 13.01 -5.85 12.64
N LYS A 24 13.47 -6.73 11.73
CA LYS A 24 12.90 -6.88 10.39
C LYS A 24 13.10 -8.28 9.82
N ALA A 25 12.01 -8.93 9.44
CA ALA A 25 12.07 -10.19 8.70
C ALA A 25 12.49 -9.97 7.24
N CYS A 26 13.15 -10.96 6.64
CA CYS A 26 13.35 -11.02 5.19
C CYS A 26 12.00 -11.15 4.45
N GLU A 27 11.97 -10.84 3.16
CA GLU A 27 10.73 -10.82 2.39
C GLU A 27 10.05 -12.19 2.34
N ARG A 28 10.83 -13.25 2.17
CA ARG A 28 10.33 -14.62 2.13
C ARG A 28 9.65 -15.03 3.44
N CYS A 29 10.30 -14.79 4.57
CA CYS A 29 9.72 -15.07 5.88
C CYS A 29 8.50 -14.19 6.17
N ARG A 30 8.51 -12.93 5.70
CA ARG A 30 7.37 -12.01 5.82
C ARG A 30 6.16 -12.52 5.05
N VAL A 31 6.32 -12.90 3.78
CA VAL A 31 5.23 -13.41 2.91
C VAL A 31 4.69 -14.74 3.43
N LYS A 32 5.57 -15.68 3.82
CA LYS A 32 5.16 -16.98 4.37
C LYS A 32 4.68 -16.92 5.82
N LYS A 33 4.72 -15.74 6.47
CA LYS A 33 4.41 -15.55 7.90
C LYS A 33 5.20 -16.51 8.81
N THR A 34 6.42 -16.85 8.44
CA THR A 34 7.31 -17.72 9.23
C THR A 34 8.31 -16.89 10.04
N LYS A 35 8.79 -17.47 11.14
CA LYS A 35 9.81 -16.82 11.97
C LYS A 35 11.12 -16.61 11.19
N CYS A 36 11.61 -15.38 11.22
CA CYS A 36 12.92 -14.98 10.70
C CYS A 36 13.87 -14.77 11.88
N ASP A 37 15.10 -15.26 11.75
CA ASP A 37 16.22 -15.10 12.68
C ASP A 37 16.95 -13.76 12.49
N GLY A 38 16.76 -13.09 11.35
CA GLY A 38 17.23 -11.72 11.12
C GLY A 38 18.66 -11.63 10.62
N GLU A 39 19.38 -12.75 10.53
CA GLU A 39 20.63 -12.85 9.79
C GLU A 39 20.39 -12.72 8.28
N PHE A 40 21.45 -12.43 7.52
CA PHE A 40 21.36 -12.31 6.07
C PHE A 40 22.53 -13.04 5.39
N PRO A 41 22.27 -14.16 4.67
CA PRO A 41 20.96 -14.81 4.49
C PRO A 41 20.45 -15.44 5.79
N CYS A 42 19.13 -15.37 6.03
CA CYS A 42 18.54 -15.94 7.24
C CYS A 42 18.58 -17.47 7.19
N LYS A 43 18.68 -18.13 8.36
CA LYS A 43 18.83 -19.59 8.47
C LYS A 43 17.81 -20.35 7.63
N ARG A 44 16.55 -19.93 7.65
CA ARG A 44 15.48 -20.59 6.88
C ARG A 44 15.65 -20.47 5.37
N CYS A 45 16.12 -19.32 4.89
CA CYS A 45 16.41 -19.16 3.46
C CYS A 45 17.65 -19.99 3.06
N LYS A 46 18.64 -20.07 3.95
CA LYS A 46 19.82 -20.90 3.75
C LYS A 46 19.48 -22.39 3.68
N ASP A 47 18.71 -22.89 4.64
CA ASP A 47 18.30 -24.31 4.71
C ASP A 47 17.42 -24.71 3.53
N ASP A 48 16.54 -23.80 3.08
CA ASP A 48 15.68 -24.05 1.92
C ASP A 48 16.40 -23.81 0.57
N GLY A 49 17.68 -23.44 0.57
CA GLY A 49 18.44 -23.15 -0.66
C GLY A 49 17.88 -22.01 -1.51
N LEU A 50 17.21 -21.03 -0.89
CA LEU A 50 16.49 -19.97 -1.58
C LEU A 50 17.06 -18.59 -1.29
N VAL A 51 16.92 -17.69 -2.26
CA VAL A 51 17.42 -16.31 -2.15
C VAL A 51 16.74 -15.60 -0.98
N CYS A 52 17.56 -15.12 -0.04
CA CYS A 52 17.10 -14.26 1.04
C CYS A 52 17.13 -12.81 0.56
N THR A 53 15.97 -12.15 0.50
CA THR A 53 15.88 -10.72 0.17
C THR A 53 15.51 -9.92 1.39
N ALA A 54 16.20 -8.80 1.63
CA ALA A 54 15.83 -7.88 2.70
C ALA A 54 14.42 -7.34 2.41
N GLY A 55 13.50 -7.44 3.37
CA GLY A 55 12.16 -6.90 3.17
C GLY A 55 12.28 -5.39 2.97
N VAL A 56 11.80 -4.80 1.89
CA VAL A 56 11.69 -3.34 1.78
C VAL A 56 10.27 -2.97 2.18
N ARG A 57 10.10 -2.16 3.23
CA ARG A 57 8.78 -1.56 3.48
C ARG A 57 8.60 -0.50 2.40
N LYS A 58 8.00 -0.86 1.26
CA LYS A 58 7.44 0.16 0.36
C LYS A 58 6.38 0.89 1.18
N LYS A 59 6.64 2.16 1.50
CA LYS A 59 5.61 3.03 2.07
C LYS A 59 4.48 3.00 1.04
N ARG A 60 3.25 2.67 1.45
CA ARG A 60 2.10 2.89 0.58
C ARG A 60 2.05 4.40 0.38
N GLU A 61 2.49 4.86 -0.77
CA GLU A 61 2.25 6.22 -1.21
C GLU A 61 0.75 6.29 -1.46
N TYR A 62 0.01 6.76 -0.46
CA TYR A 62 -1.30 7.32 -0.72
C TYR A 62 -1.05 8.43 -1.74
N LYS A 63 -1.57 8.27 -2.96
CA LYS A 63 -1.57 9.35 -3.94
C LYS A 63 -2.25 10.53 -3.24
N GLN A 64 -1.46 11.55 -2.92
CA GLN A 64 -1.99 12.76 -2.32
C GLN A 64 -2.95 13.36 -3.34
N LEU A 65 -4.25 13.34 -3.03
CA LEU A 65 -5.26 13.94 -3.88
C LEU A 65 -5.01 15.46 -3.90
N PRO A 66 -5.11 16.12 -5.06
CA PRO A 66 -4.92 17.57 -5.13
C PRO A 66 -5.79 18.31 -4.11
N ARG A 67 -5.25 19.39 -3.52
CA ARG A 67 -6.04 20.28 -2.66
C ARG A 67 -7.23 20.82 -3.48
N GLY A 68 -8.43 20.76 -2.92
CA GLY A 68 -9.66 21.21 -3.58
C GLY A 68 -10.35 20.15 -4.45
N TYR A 69 -9.80 18.94 -4.59
CA TYR A 69 -10.49 17.89 -5.36
C TYR A 69 -11.87 17.52 -4.77
N ALA A 70 -12.00 17.51 -3.44
CA ALA A 70 -13.27 17.29 -2.77
C ALA A 70 -14.30 18.40 -3.07
N GLU A 71 -13.85 19.65 -3.05
CA GLU A 71 -14.71 20.81 -3.36
C GLU A 71 -15.23 20.76 -4.80
N VAL A 72 -14.37 20.41 -5.77
CA VAL A 72 -14.80 20.23 -7.16
C VAL A 72 -15.84 19.12 -7.26
N LEU A 73 -15.63 17.99 -6.59
CA LEU A 73 -16.62 16.90 -6.57
C LEU A 73 -17.96 17.37 -5.96
N GLU A 74 -17.92 18.07 -4.85
CA GLU A 74 -19.13 18.59 -4.18
C GLU A 74 -19.88 19.59 -5.08
N ASN A 75 -19.16 20.51 -5.74
CA ASN A 75 -19.74 21.46 -6.67
C ASN A 75 -20.35 20.78 -7.91
N THR A 76 -19.66 19.78 -8.48
CA THR A 76 -20.19 19.01 -9.61
C THR A 76 -21.44 18.22 -9.21
N GLN A 77 -21.44 17.62 -8.01
CA GLN A 77 -22.59 16.91 -7.48
C GLN A 77 -23.78 17.85 -7.27
N PHE A 78 -23.55 19.04 -6.73
CA PHE A 78 -24.58 20.05 -6.54
C PHE A 78 -25.19 20.49 -7.88
N ALA A 79 -24.35 20.81 -8.86
CA ALA A 79 -24.79 21.19 -10.20
C ALA A 79 -25.62 20.07 -10.86
N LEU A 80 -25.17 18.81 -10.74
CA LEU A 80 -25.88 17.66 -11.30
C LEU A 80 -27.28 17.51 -10.70
N ILE A 81 -27.40 17.60 -9.37
CA ILE A 81 -28.69 17.52 -8.67
C ILE A 81 -29.60 18.67 -9.09
N ALA A 82 -29.07 19.90 -9.10
CA ALA A 82 -29.83 21.09 -9.49
C ALA A 82 -30.37 20.98 -10.93
N THR A 83 -29.53 20.52 -11.85
CA THR A 83 -29.94 20.27 -13.24
C THR A 83 -31.01 19.19 -13.32
N ALA A 84 -30.84 18.06 -12.64
CA ALA A 84 -31.86 16.99 -12.62
C ALA A 84 -33.22 17.50 -12.12
N HIS A 85 -33.24 18.30 -11.05
CA HIS A 85 -34.47 18.91 -10.54
C HIS A 85 -35.08 19.90 -11.55
N LYS A 86 -34.25 20.75 -12.17
CA LYS A 86 -34.71 21.70 -13.19
C LYS A 86 -35.34 20.97 -14.37
N LEU A 87 -34.66 19.97 -14.92
CA LEU A 87 -35.16 19.13 -16.01
C LEU A 87 -36.52 18.49 -15.67
N TYR A 88 -36.62 17.88 -14.49
CA TYR A 88 -37.89 17.31 -14.01
C TYR A 88 -39.00 18.36 -13.98
N SER A 89 -38.74 19.56 -13.43
CA SER A 89 -39.74 20.64 -13.38
C SER A 89 -40.16 21.13 -14.77
N THR A 90 -39.21 21.28 -15.70
CA THR A 90 -39.47 21.74 -17.07
C THR A 90 -40.39 20.75 -17.78
N VAL A 91 -40.08 19.45 -17.69
CA VAL A 91 -40.90 18.38 -18.26
C VAL A 91 -42.27 18.32 -17.60
N ARG A 92 -42.33 18.37 -16.26
CA ARG A 92 -43.59 18.27 -15.51
C ARG A 92 -44.55 19.43 -15.77
N ASN A 93 -44.02 20.62 -16.05
CA ASN A 93 -44.78 21.84 -16.29
C ASN A 93 -44.94 22.16 -17.77
N ASN A 94 -44.53 21.25 -18.67
CA ASN A 94 -44.59 21.41 -20.12
C ASN A 94 -43.97 22.74 -20.61
N GLN A 95 -42.89 23.16 -19.95
CA GLN A 95 -42.18 24.39 -20.29
C GLN A 95 -41.41 24.19 -21.59
N PRO A 96 -41.34 25.23 -22.45
CA PRO A 96 -40.53 25.17 -23.66
C PRO A 96 -39.06 25.02 -23.30
N TRP A 97 -38.32 24.33 -24.17
CA TRP A 97 -36.88 24.17 -24.04
C TRP A 97 -36.18 25.38 -24.67
N GLU A 98 -35.50 26.17 -23.85
CA GLU A 98 -34.78 27.38 -24.29
C GLU A 98 -33.27 27.17 -24.45
N LEU A 99 -32.76 25.99 -24.09
CA LEU A 99 -31.33 25.69 -24.19
C LEU A 99 -30.99 25.21 -25.59
N ASP A 100 -29.85 25.66 -26.11
CA ASP A 100 -29.31 25.18 -27.38
C ASP A 100 -29.02 23.67 -27.35
N GLU A 101 -29.05 23.05 -28.52
CA GLU A 101 -28.64 21.65 -28.64
C GLU A 101 -27.14 21.51 -28.33
N PRO A 102 -26.75 20.49 -27.55
CA PRO A 102 -25.35 20.27 -27.23
C PRO A 102 -24.57 19.89 -28.49
N GLU A 103 -23.34 20.40 -28.60
CA GLU A 103 -22.42 19.95 -29.64
C GLU A 103 -22.17 18.44 -29.49
N LEU A 104 -22.27 17.71 -30.58
CA LEU A 104 -22.04 16.27 -30.63
C LEU A 104 -20.67 15.99 -31.26
N ASN A 105 -19.96 15.01 -30.73
CA ASN A 105 -18.75 14.48 -31.37
C ASN A 105 -19.09 13.56 -32.56
N ASP A 106 -18.06 13.06 -33.27
CA ASP A 106 -18.21 12.13 -34.41
C ASP A 106 -18.97 10.83 -34.10
N ARG A 107 -19.19 10.54 -32.80
CA ARG A 107 -19.95 9.37 -32.32
C ARG A 107 -21.38 9.71 -31.91
N GLY A 108 -21.82 10.95 -32.12
CA GLY A 108 -23.16 11.42 -31.74
C GLY A 108 -23.36 11.61 -30.24
N VAL A 109 -22.28 11.76 -29.46
CA VAL A 109 -22.35 11.94 -28.00
C VAL A 109 -22.11 13.42 -27.65
N PRO A 110 -22.90 14.02 -26.72
CA PRO A 110 -22.67 15.38 -26.24
C PRO A 110 -21.24 15.58 -25.75
N VAL A 111 -20.61 16.67 -26.20
CA VAL A 111 -19.31 17.12 -25.71
C VAL A 111 -19.55 17.82 -24.35
N ILE A 112 -18.86 17.34 -23.32
CA ILE A 112 -18.92 17.85 -21.92
C ILE A 112 -17.67 18.67 -21.65
#